data_AF-A0A1I3YHP4-F1
#
_entry.id   AF-A0A1I3YHP4-F1
#
_cell.length_a   1.000
_cell.length_b   1.000
_cell.length_c   1.000
_cell.angle_alpha   90.00
_cell.angle_beta   90.00
_cell.angle_gamma   90.00
#
_symmetry.space_group_name_H-M   'P 1'
#
loop_
_entity.id
_entity.type
_entity.pdbx_description
1 polymer ?
#
loop_
_entity_poly.entity_id
_entity_poly.type
_entity_poly.pdbx_seq_one_letter_code
_entity_poly.pdbx_strand_id
1 'polypeptide(L)'
;MNDFVEISLGTLRAAFEKVMTHFQESEGDVVRLKADYFWSIPDDDIYDVTRDPGKLTIGQITESYEQLVSLVGDSDRRVTWEGVWLSEVLRAVGTPRTRKS
;
A
#
# COMPACT_ATOMS: atom_id res chain seq x y z
N MET A 1 -11.33 -1.73 27.26
CA MET A 1 -10.85 -1.59 25.87
C MET A 1 -11.07 -2.92 25.20
N ASN A 2 -11.43 -2.95 23.92
CA ASN A 2 -11.33 -4.19 23.17
C ASN A 2 -9.84 -4.41 22.89
N ASP A 3 -9.30 -5.56 23.30
CA ASP A 3 -7.88 -5.88 23.15
C ASP A 3 -7.52 -6.38 21.72
N PHE A 4 -8.48 -6.33 20.79
CA PHE A 4 -8.29 -6.69 19.38
C PHE A 4 -9.33 -6.02 18.47
N VAL A 5 -8.97 -5.91 17.19
CA VAL A 5 -9.82 -5.42 16.10
C VAL A 5 -10.05 -6.55 15.11
N GLU A 6 -11.31 -6.78 14.74
CA GLU A 6 -11.68 -7.78 13.73
C GLU A 6 -11.91 -7.12 12.38
N ILE A 7 -11.28 -7.66 11.33
CA ILE A 7 -11.42 -7.17 9.96
C ILE A 7 -11.95 -8.31 9.08
N SER A 8 -13.09 -8.07 8.43
CA SER A 8 -13.66 -9.00 7.44
C SER A 8 -12.86 -8.95 6.13
N LEU A 9 -12.22 -10.06 5.77
CA LEU A 9 -11.52 -10.19 4.48
C LEU A 9 -12.49 -10.10 3.29
N GLY A 10 -13.74 -10.55 3.46
CA GLY A 10 -14.77 -10.41 2.42
C GLY A 10 -15.11 -8.95 2.14
N THR A 11 -15.25 -8.15 3.21
CA THR A 11 -15.48 -6.71 3.10
C THR A 11 -14.27 -6.00 2.51
N LEU A 12 -13.05 -6.36 2.95
CA LEU A 12 -11.82 -5.78 2.42
C LEU A 12 -11.65 -6.04 0.93
N ARG A 13 -11.95 -7.26 0.46
CA ARG A 13 -11.93 -7.60 -0.97
C ARG A 13 -12.94 -6.76 -1.75
N ALA A 14 -14.19 -6.67 -1.28
CA ALA A 14 -15.22 -5.89 -1.97
C ALA A 14 -14.86 -4.38 -2.04
N ALA A 15 -14.25 -3.84 -0.97
CA ALA A 15 -13.77 -2.48 -0.95
C ALA A 15 -12.59 -2.26 -1.93
N PHE A 16 -11.63 -3.19 -1.96
CA PHE A 16 -10.51 -3.15 -2.89
C PHE A 16 -10.98 -3.11 -4.34
N GLU A 17 -11.86 -4.03 -4.75
CA GLU A 17 -12.40 -4.06 -6.11
C GLU A 17 -13.06 -2.73 -6.49
N LYS A 18 -13.91 -2.18 -5.61
CA LYS A 18 -14.58 -0.90 -5.86
C LYS A 18 -13.60 0.26 -6.03
N VAL A 19 -12.55 0.30 -5.20
CA VAL A 19 -11.50 1.33 -5.29
C VAL A 19 -10.70 1.19 -6.59
N MET A 20 -10.35 -0.04 -6.98
CA MET A 20 -9.62 -0.31 -8.22
C MET A 20 -10.44 0.04 -9.47
N THR A 21 -11.72 -0.34 -9.51
CA THR A 21 -12.64 0.09 -10.59
C THR A 21 -12.64 1.61 -10.72
N HIS A 22 -12.76 2.33 -9.60
CA HIS A 22 -12.76 3.79 -9.63
C HIS A 22 -11.43 4.37 -10.14
N PHE A 23 -10.29 3.82 -9.74
CA PHE A 23 -8.99 4.27 -10.26
C PHE A 23 -8.86 4.03 -11.76
N GLN A 24 -9.29 2.87 -12.25
CA GLN A 24 -9.24 2.58 -13.68
C GLN A 24 -10.18 3.49 -14.48
N GLU A 25 -11.39 3.78 -13.98
CA GLU A 25 -12.33 4.71 -14.63
C GLU A 25 -11.82 6.17 -14.65
N SER A 26 -11.10 6.59 -13.61
CA SER A 26 -10.66 8.00 -13.47
C SER A 26 -9.30 8.29 -14.10
N GLU A 27 -8.38 7.32 -14.12
CA GLU A 27 -6.99 7.51 -14.55
C GLU A 27 -6.61 6.64 -15.76
N GLY A 28 -7.46 5.69 -16.15
CA GLY A 28 -7.14 4.67 -17.15
C GLY A 28 -6.26 3.55 -16.58
N ASP A 29 -5.60 2.81 -17.47
CA ASP A 29 -4.83 1.61 -17.09
C ASP A 29 -3.47 1.92 -16.44
N VAL A 30 -3.00 3.18 -16.52
CA VAL A 30 -1.67 3.58 -16.02
C VAL A 30 -1.76 4.91 -15.27
N VAL A 31 -1.45 4.88 -13.97
CA VAL A 31 -1.34 6.07 -13.12
C VAL A 31 0.11 6.56 -13.11
N ARG A 32 0.34 7.81 -13.52
CA ARG A 32 1.67 8.43 -13.42
C ARG A 32 1.83 9.13 -12.07
N LEU A 33 2.85 8.74 -11.33
CA LEU A 33 3.20 9.35 -10.04
C LEU A 33 4.37 10.33 -10.21
N LYS A 34 4.37 11.40 -9.43
CA LYS A 34 5.43 12.43 -9.38
C LYS A 34 6.37 12.27 -8.19
N ALA A 35 6.05 11.38 -7.27
CA ALA A 35 6.85 11.02 -6.11
C ALA A 35 7.10 9.51 -6.14
N ASP A 36 8.30 9.12 -5.73
CA ASP A 36 8.73 7.72 -5.63
C ASP A 36 9.11 7.38 -4.18
N TYR A 37 9.80 8.29 -3.49
CA TYR A 37 10.17 8.12 -2.09
C TYR A 37 9.12 8.63 -1.12
N PHE A 38 8.96 7.95 0.01
CA PHE A 38 8.13 8.36 1.13
C PHE A 38 8.78 8.06 2.47
N TRP A 39 8.38 8.79 3.51
CA TRP A 39 8.75 8.47 4.89
C TRP A 39 7.96 7.24 5.35
N SER A 40 8.69 6.22 5.78
CA SER A 40 8.14 5.00 6.38
C SER A 40 8.47 4.96 7.88
N ILE A 41 7.54 4.40 8.66
CA ILE A 41 7.71 4.18 10.10
C ILE A 41 7.98 2.69 10.26
N PRO A 42 9.02 2.26 11.00
CA PRO A 42 9.26 0.85 11.28
C PRO A 42 8.02 0.15 11.89
N ASP A 43 7.82 -1.12 11.58
CA ASP A 43 6.62 -1.88 12.01
C ASP A 43 6.45 -1.93 13.53
N ASP A 44 7.55 -1.98 14.28
CA ASP A 44 7.55 -1.99 15.75
C ASP A 44 7.04 -0.66 16.35
N ASP A 45 7.10 0.43 15.57
CA ASP A 45 6.76 1.78 16.00
C ASP A 45 5.43 2.27 15.41
N ILE A 46 4.99 1.76 14.25
CA ILE A 46 3.79 2.28 13.56
C ILE A 46 2.48 2.07 14.35
N TYR A 47 2.47 1.15 15.31
CA TYR A 47 1.30 0.83 16.14
C TYR A 47 1.40 1.31 17.60
N ASP A 48 2.56 1.78 18.08
CA ASP A 48 2.69 2.40 19.40
C ASP A 48 2.64 3.92 19.31
N VAL A 49 1.42 4.46 19.34
CA VAL A 49 1.17 5.91 19.30
C VAL A 49 1.47 6.64 20.61
N THR A 50 1.89 5.93 21.67
CA THR A 50 2.21 6.53 22.96
C THR A 50 3.66 7.04 23.02
N ARG A 51 4.48 6.66 22.05
CA ARG A 51 5.85 7.13 21.86
C ARG A 51 5.97 7.82 20.50
N ASP A 52 6.91 8.76 20.39
CA ASP A 52 7.33 9.22 19.07
C ASP A 52 7.96 8.04 18.32
N PRO A 53 7.66 7.85 17.01
CA PRO A 53 8.35 6.84 16.22
C PRO A 53 9.84 7.17 16.23
N GLY A 54 10.70 6.16 16.39
CA GLY A 54 12.14 6.36 16.55
C GLY A 54 12.78 6.96 15.30
N LYS A 55 13.55 6.15 14.57
CA LYS A 55 14.17 6.62 13.33
C LYS A 55 13.26 6.31 12.16
N LEU A 56 12.65 7.35 11.58
CA LEU A 56 11.93 7.22 10.31
C LEU A 56 12.86 6.65 9.23
N THR A 57 12.33 5.73 8.44
CA THR A 57 13.01 5.13 7.28
C THR A 57 12.46 5.70 5.99
N ILE A 58 13.08 5.35 4.86
CA ILE A 58 12.64 5.76 3.54
C ILE A 58 12.14 4.52 2.82
N GLY A 59 10.91 4.56 2.33
CA GLY A 59 10.37 3.59 1.38
C GLY A 59 10.38 4.14 -0.04
N GLN A 60 10.24 3.26 -1.03
CA GLN A 60 10.24 3.60 -2.45
C GLN A 60 9.09 2.87 -3.18
N ILE A 61 8.24 3.61 -3.87
CA ILE A 61 7.04 3.09 -4.55
C ILE A 61 7.43 2.13 -5.66
N THR A 62 8.48 2.44 -6.43
CA THR A 62 8.97 1.54 -7.47
C THR A 62 9.41 0.19 -6.90
N GLU A 63 10.12 0.17 -5.77
CA GLU A 63 10.54 -1.08 -5.12
C GLU A 63 9.32 -1.90 -4.67
N SER A 64 8.35 -1.26 -4.00
CA SER A 64 7.10 -1.92 -3.59
C SER A 64 6.33 -2.47 -4.80
N TYR A 65 6.27 -1.72 -5.91
CA TYR A 65 5.59 -2.15 -7.13
C TYR A 65 6.31 -3.33 -7.82
N GLU A 66 7.64 -3.33 -7.85
CA GLU A 66 8.43 -4.45 -8.40
C GLU A 66 8.15 -5.77 -7.65
N GLN A 67 7.98 -5.71 -6.33
CA GLN A 67 7.59 -6.89 -5.54
C GLN A 67 6.21 -7.42 -5.93
N LEU A 68 5.25 -6.54 -6.20
CA LEU A 68 3.91 -6.93 -6.65
C LEU A 68 3.92 -7.53 -8.07
N VAL A 69 4.71 -6.94 -8.98
CA VAL A 69 4.90 -7.49 -10.33
C VAL A 69 5.50 -8.90 -10.26
N SER A 70 6.51 -9.09 -9.41
CA SER A 70 7.12 -10.40 -9.22
C SER A 70 6.15 -11.42 -8.61
N LEU A 71 5.25 -11.01 -7.70
CA LEU A 71 4.20 -11.89 -7.17
C LEU A 71 3.25 -12.38 -8.27
N VAL A 72 2.82 -11.49 -9.17
CA VAL A 72 1.91 -11.85 -10.26
C VAL A 72 2.59 -12.76 -11.30
N GLY A 73 3.90 -12.57 -11.52
CA GLY A 73 4.68 -13.34 -12.49
C GLY A 73 5.10 -14.74 -12.05
N ASP A 74 5.00 -15.07 -10.76
CA ASP A 74 5.43 -16.36 -10.20
C ASP A 74 4.32 -16.96 -9.32
N SER A 75 3.61 -17.95 -9.87
CA SER A 75 2.49 -18.62 -9.18
C SER A 75 2.90 -19.45 -7.96
N ASP A 76 4.19 -19.81 -7.85
CA ASP A 76 4.71 -20.60 -6.73
C ASP A 76 5.30 -19.73 -5.61
N ARG A 77 5.39 -18.41 -5.84
CA ARG A 77 5.89 -17.45 -4.85
C ARG A 77 4.93 -17.35 -3.66
N ARG A 78 5.50 -17.40 -2.45
CA ARG A 78 4.75 -17.25 -1.21
C ARG A 78 4.49 -15.78 -0.89
N VAL A 79 3.25 -15.48 -0.51
CA VAL A 79 2.89 -14.20 0.07
C VAL A 79 3.48 -14.08 1.48
N THR A 80 4.29 -13.05 1.68
CA THR A 80 4.92 -12.60 2.92
C THR A 80 4.51 -11.15 3.21
N TRP A 81 5.19 -10.17 2.60
CA TRP A 81 5.02 -8.73 2.83
C TRP A 81 4.20 -8.03 1.74
N GLU A 82 3.68 -8.77 0.75
CA GLU A 82 2.99 -8.20 -0.41
C GLU A 82 1.73 -7.41 -0.03
N GLY A 83 1.11 -7.70 1.12
CA GLY A 83 0.04 -6.85 1.66
C GLY A 83 0.50 -5.44 2.05
N VAL A 84 1.71 -5.32 2.60
CA VAL A 84 2.31 -4.03 2.96
C VAL A 84 2.69 -3.25 1.70
N TRP A 85 3.41 -3.89 0.78
CA TRP A 85 3.78 -3.25 -0.50
C TRP A 85 2.55 -2.83 -1.32
N LEU A 86 1.50 -3.65 -1.32
CA LEU A 86 0.22 -3.28 -1.94
C LEU A 86 -0.37 -2.04 -1.28
N SER A 87 -0.36 -1.96 0.05
CA SER A 87 -0.88 -0.79 0.77
C SER A 87 -0.10 0.49 0.45
N GLU A 88 1.22 0.40 0.28
CA GLU A 88 2.09 1.53 -0.06
C GLU A 88 1.79 2.06 -1.47
N VAL A 89 1.70 1.15 -2.44
CA VAL A 89 1.33 1.50 -3.83
C VAL A 89 -0.08 2.07 -3.89
N LEU A 90 -1.06 1.45 -3.22
CA LEU A 90 -2.44 1.94 -3.19
C LEU A 90 -2.54 3.32 -2.52
N ARG A 91 -1.76 3.57 -1.46
CA ARG A 91 -1.69 4.89 -0.82
C ARG A 91 -1.15 5.93 -1.80
N ALA A 92 -0.09 5.60 -2.53
CA ALA A 92 0.50 6.50 -3.52
C ALA A 92 -0.45 6.77 -4.69
N VAL A 93 -1.14 5.75 -5.20
CA VAL A 93 -2.17 5.92 -6.24
C VAL A 93 -3.35 6.72 -5.71
N GLY A 94 -3.85 6.43 -4.51
CA GLY A 94 -5.01 7.10 -3.92
C GLY A 94 -4.79 8.55 -3.48
N THR A 95 -3.54 9.02 -3.40
CA THR A 95 -3.22 10.39 -2.97
C THR A 95 -3.23 11.35 -4.16
N PRO A 96 -4.16 12.33 -4.25
CA PRO A 96 -4.22 13.21 -5.42
C PRO A 96 -2.93 14.03 -5.64
N ARG A 97 -2.23 14.36 -4.55
CA ARG A 97 -0.98 15.14 -4.61
C ARG A 97 0.19 14.37 -5.22
N THR A 98 0.18 13.05 -5.26
CA THR A 98 1.26 12.25 -5.84
C THR A 98 1.03 11.96 -7.33
N ARG A 99 -0.20 12.13 -7.86
CA ARG A 99 -0.49 11.95 -9.29
C ARG A 99 0.08 13.09 -10.14
N LYS A 100 0.48 12.77 -11.37
CA LYS A 100 0.87 13.72 -12.41
C LYS A 100 -0.34 13.95 -13.34
N SER A 101 -0.85 15.19 -13.34
CA SER A 101 -1.90 15.64 -14.27
C SER A 101 -1.47 15.58 -15.72
#